data_AF-A0A3B9IG78-F1
#
_entry.id   AF-A0A3B9IG78-F1
#
_cell.length_a   1.000
_cell.length_b   1.000
_cell.length_c   1.000
_cell.angle_alpha   90.00
_cell.angle_beta   90.00
_cell.angle_gamma   90.00
#
_symmetry.space_group_name_H-M   'P 1'
#
loop_
_entity.id
_entity.type
_entity.pdbx_description
1 polymer ?
#
loop_
_entity_poly.entity_id
_entity_poly.type
_entity_poly.pdbx_seq_one_letter_code
_entity_poly.pdbx_strand_id
1 'polypeptide(L)'
;WLRADRLAGWTDGADEPMSETAERYQLDILASPIETAAIRRTVIVEGAGSWSYSAAQQYADFFTSPATLGLKVAQIGAATGPGPARYATVVP
;
A
#
# COMPACT_ATOMS: atom_id res chain seq x y z
N TRP A 1 11.89 -8.82 10.69
CA TRP A 1 12.04 -8.78 9.22
C TRP A 1 13.36 -8.09 8.95
N LEU A 2 14.35 -8.80 8.38
CA LEU A 2 15.61 -8.20 7.94
C LEU A 2 15.46 -7.84 6.47
N ARG A 3 15.92 -6.63 6.09
CA ARG A 3 15.78 -6.11 4.73
C ARG A 3 16.91 -6.63 3.85
N ALA A 4 16.57 -6.98 2.62
CA ALA A 4 17.54 -7.19 1.55
C ALA A 4 17.12 -6.32 0.36
N ASP A 5 18.12 -5.66 -0.23
CA ASP A 5 18.07 -5.08 -1.57
C ASP A 5 17.49 -6.11 -2.58
N ARG A 6 16.67 -5.65 -3.54
CA ARG A 6 16.06 -6.52 -4.58
C ARG A 6 16.79 -6.47 -5.92
N LEU A 7 17.83 -5.65 -6.03
CA LEU A 7 18.57 -5.32 -7.23
C LEU A 7 19.84 -6.14 -7.41
N ALA A 8 20.50 -6.59 -6.35
CA ALA A 8 21.59 -7.55 -6.44
C ALA A 8 21.35 -8.74 -5.51
N GLY A 9 21.68 -9.93 -6.01
CA GLY A 9 21.65 -11.14 -5.20
C GLY A 9 22.65 -10.99 -4.05
N TRP A 10 22.24 -11.42 -2.86
CA TRP A 10 23.05 -11.36 -1.63
C TRP A 10 24.45 -11.94 -1.89
N THR A 11 25.43 -11.07 -2.09
CA THR A 11 26.82 -11.49 -2.35
C THR A 11 27.62 -11.17 -1.09
N ASP A 12 28.17 -12.22 -0.48
CA ASP A 12 29.16 -12.23 0.62
C ASP A 12 28.79 -11.68 2.01
N GLY A 13 27.60 -11.13 2.22
CA GLY A 13 27.21 -10.63 3.55
C GLY A 13 27.77 -9.25 3.88
N ALA A 14 28.30 -8.53 2.89
CA ALA A 14 28.47 -7.09 2.94
C ALA A 14 27.12 -6.37 3.03
N ASP A 15 27.12 -5.23 3.73
CA ASP A 15 25.96 -4.35 3.84
C ASP A 15 25.72 -3.71 2.47
N GLU A 16 24.66 -4.14 1.78
CA GLU A 16 24.32 -3.64 0.45
C GLU A 16 23.64 -2.26 0.58
N PRO A 17 24.10 -1.22 -0.14
CA PRO A 17 23.50 0.10 -0.03
C PRO A 17 22.01 0.05 -0.36
N MET A 18 21.18 0.44 0.61
CA MET A 18 19.73 0.44 0.45
C MET A 18 19.32 1.49 -0.59
N SER A 19 18.99 1.04 -1.80
CA SER A 19 18.58 1.91 -2.91
C SER A 19 17.26 2.67 -2.63
N GLU A 20 16.45 2.20 -1.67
CA GLU A 20 15.28 2.91 -1.16
C GLU A 20 15.64 3.81 0.04
N THR A 21 15.72 5.13 -0.19
CA THR A 21 15.94 6.12 0.88
C THR A 21 14.75 6.18 1.86
N ALA A 22 13.56 5.75 1.43
CA ALA A 22 12.36 5.65 2.25
C ALA A 22 11.44 4.53 1.73
N GLU A 23 10.80 3.79 2.63
CA GLU A 23 9.72 2.87 2.25
C GLU A 23 8.49 3.68 1.87
N ARG A 24 7.80 3.24 0.81
CA ARG A 24 6.54 3.86 0.38
C ARG A 24 5.55 2.79 0.00
N TYR A 25 4.28 3.03 0.27
CA TYR A 25 3.20 2.12 -0.06
C TYR A 25 2.09 2.86 -0.79
N GLN A 26 1.61 2.29 -1.89
CA GLN A 26 0.33 2.66 -2.47
C GLN A 26 -0.76 1.90 -1.74
N LEU A 27 -1.73 2.62 -1.18
CA LEU A 27 -2.95 2.09 -0.60
C LEU A 27 -4.13 2.51 -1.47
N ASP A 28 -4.80 1.53 -2.05
CA ASP A 28 -6.04 1.74 -2.82
C ASP A 28 -7.25 1.26 -2.01
N ILE A 29 -8.27 2.10 -1.91
CA ILE A 29 -9.59 1.78 -1.37
C ILE A 29 -10.49 1.37 -2.54
N LEU A 30 -11.10 0.19 -2.46
CA LEU A 30 -11.95 -0.35 -3.52
C LEU A 30 -13.43 -0.02 -3.28
N ALA A 31 -14.19 0.14 -4.36
CA ALA A 31 -15.62 0.44 -4.34
C ALA A 31 -16.48 -0.68 -3.72
N SER A 32 -15.94 -1.88 -3.59
CA SER A 32 -16.56 -2.99 -2.87
C SER A 32 -15.48 -3.96 -2.36
N PRO A 33 -15.83 -4.93 -1.49
CA PRO A 33 -14.93 -5.97 -1.00
C PRO A 33 -14.58 -7.06 -2.05
N ILE A 34 -14.52 -6.67 -3.33
CA ILE A 34 -14.14 -7.55 -4.44
C ILE A 34 -12.82 -7.04 -4.97
N GLU A 35 -11.82 -7.92 -5.13
CA GLU A 35 -10.47 -7.54 -5.55
C GLU A 35 -10.45 -6.81 -6.90
N THR A 36 -11.38 -7.10 -7.80
CA THR A 36 -11.49 -6.47 -9.12
C THR A 36 -12.37 -5.22 -9.15
N ALA A 37 -12.89 -4.76 -7.99
CA ALA A 37 -13.70 -3.57 -7.92
C ALA A 37 -12.90 -2.30 -8.27
N ALA A 38 -13.61 -1.29 -8.74
CA ALA A 38 -13.02 0.01 -9.09
C ALA A 38 -12.37 0.68 -7.87
N ILE A 39 -11.28 1.40 -8.08
CA ILE A 39 -10.61 2.17 -7.02
C ILE A 39 -11.40 3.46 -6.76
N ARG A 40 -11.71 3.71 -5.49
CA ARG A 40 -12.35 4.95 -5.01
C ARG A 40 -11.34 5.99 -4.56
N ARG A 41 -10.23 5.54 -3.98
CA ARG A 41 -9.19 6.40 -3.44
C ARG A 41 -7.85 5.70 -3.55
N THR A 42 -6.83 6.46 -3.92
CA THR A 42 -5.42 6.05 -3.86
C THR A 42 -4.68 6.98 -2.93
N VAL A 43 -3.87 6.43 -2.04
CA VAL A 43 -3.03 7.17 -1.09
C VAL A 43 -1.61 6.62 -1.14
N ILE A 44 -0.63 7.52 -1.08
CA ILE A 44 0.76 7.14 -0.84
C ILE A 44 1.05 7.29 0.65
N VAL A 45 1.47 6.19 1.29
CA VAL A 45 1.88 6.14 2.69
C VAL A 45 3.40 6.06 2.73
N GLU A 46 4.03 7.04 3.36
CA GLU A 46 5.49 7.16 3.49
C GLU A 46 5.97 6.50 4.80
N GLY A 47 7.07 5.76 4.72
CA GLY A 47 7.70 5.00 5.80
C GLY A 47 6.84 3.90 6.38
N ALA A 48 7.14 3.52 7.63
CA ALA A 48 6.29 2.66 8.46
C ALA A 48 5.10 3.44 9.09
N GLY A 49 4.69 4.53 8.45
CA GLY A 49 3.63 5.40 8.94
C GLY A 49 2.25 4.72 8.91
N SER A 50 1.36 5.21 9.76
CA SER A 50 -0.06 4.85 9.72
C SER A 50 -0.85 5.91 8.95
N TRP A 51 -1.78 5.48 8.09
CA TRP A 51 -2.79 6.34 7.50
C TRP A 51 -4.17 5.99 8.07
N SER A 52 -5.01 7.01 8.29
CA SER A 52 -6.36 6.84 8.84
C SER A 52 -7.41 7.24 7.82
N TYR A 53 -8.38 6.37 7.58
CA TYR A 53 -9.50 6.63 6.68
C TYR A 53 -10.68 7.22 7.44
N SER A 54 -10.75 8.55 7.52
CA SER A 54 -11.75 9.23 8.36
C SER A 54 -13.17 9.03 7.84
N ALA A 55 -14.16 9.15 8.73
CA ALA A 55 -15.57 9.07 8.34
C ALA A 55 -15.93 10.08 7.23
N ALA A 56 -15.39 11.29 7.29
CA ALA A 56 -15.62 12.30 6.25
C ALA A 56 -15.07 11.87 4.88
N GLN A 57 -13.91 11.19 4.84
CA GLN A 57 -13.36 10.63 3.62
C GLN A 57 -14.20 9.47 3.10
N GLN A 58 -14.69 8.59 3.98
CA GLN A 58 -15.62 7.52 3.62
C GLN A 58 -16.91 8.08 3.00
N TYR A 59 -17.52 9.09 3.64
CA TYR A 59 -18.71 9.75 3.10
C TYR A 59 -18.47 10.45 1.76
N ALA A 60 -17.30 11.05 1.55
CA ALA A 60 -16.95 11.67 0.27
C ALA A 60 -16.80 10.63 -0.85
N ASP A 61 -16.29 9.43 -0.54
CA ASP A 61 -16.00 8.40 -1.54
C ASP A 61 -17.22 7.50 -1.85
N PHE A 62 -18.07 7.26 -0.85
CA PHE A 62 -19.17 6.30 -0.90
C PHE A 62 -20.57 6.91 -0.73
N PHE A 63 -20.69 8.18 -0.33
CA PHE A 63 -21.95 8.84 0.08
C PHE A 63 -22.68 8.18 1.26
N THR A 64 -22.06 7.18 1.88
CA THR A 64 -22.49 6.46 3.07
C THR A 64 -21.26 5.86 3.76
N SER A 65 -21.37 5.44 5.01
CA SER A 65 -20.31 4.65 5.67
C SER A 65 -20.43 3.18 5.25
N PRO A 66 -19.45 2.61 4.51
CA PRO A 66 -19.50 1.21 4.11
C PRO A 66 -19.27 0.29 5.31
N ALA A 67 -20.03 -0.81 5.40
CA ALA A 67 -19.84 -1.81 6.46
C ALA A 67 -18.59 -2.67 6.26
N THR A 68 -18.07 -2.73 5.03
CA THR A 68 -16.88 -3.50 4.67
C THR A 68 -16.16 -2.80 3.53
N LEU A 69 -14.83 -2.80 3.59
CA LEU A 69 -13.94 -2.22 2.58
C LEU A 69 -13.05 -3.29 1.97
N GLY A 70 -12.83 -3.19 0.66
CA GLY A 70 -11.72 -3.84 -0.02
C GLY A 70 -10.52 -2.89 -0.09
N LEU A 71 -9.32 -3.39 0.18
CA LEU A 71 -8.08 -2.64 0.14
C LEU A 71 -7.06 -3.35 -0.76
N LYS A 72 -6.23 -2.58 -1.47
CA LYS A 72 -5.01 -3.09 -2.09
C LYS A 72 -3.81 -2.30 -1.57
N VAL A 73 -2.75 -3.01 -1.19
CA VAL A 73 -1.49 -2.39 -0.72
C VAL A 73 -0.33 -2.91 -1.55
N ALA A 74 0.38 -2.00 -2.21
CA ALA A 74 1.61 -2.30 -2.95
C ALA A 74 2.78 -1.50 -2.41
N GLN A 75 3.92 -2.14 -2.16
CA GLN A 75 5.17 -1.41 -1.89
C GLN A 75 5.62 -0.71 -3.18
N ILE A 76 6.05 0.54 -3.07
CA ILE A 76 6.53 1.34 -4.20
C ILE A 76 8.05 1.31 -4.22
N GLY A 77 8.59 0.68 -5.26
CA GLY A 77 10.00 0.75 -5.58
C GLY A 77 10.42 2.14 -6.06
N ALA A 78 11.56 2.64 -5.61
CA ALA A 78 12.07 3.95 -6.01
C ALA A 78 12.24 4.10 -7.54
N ALA A 79 12.71 3.04 -8.22
CA ALA A 79 12.95 3.04 -9.66
C ALA A 79 11.80 2.43 -10.49
N THR A 80 10.99 1.56 -9.88
CA THR A 80 10.04 0.71 -10.62
C THR A 80 8.57 1.05 -10.37
N GLY A 81 8.26 1.92 -9.40
CA GLY A 81 6.89 2.23 -9.02
C GLY A 81 6.24 1.11 -8.18
N PRO A 82 4.89 1.05 -8.10
CA PRO A 82 4.18 0.05 -7.30
C PRO A 82 4.48 -1.38 -7.77
N GLY A 83 4.90 -2.24 -6.84
CA GLY A 83 5.05 -3.67 -7.05
C GLY A 83 3.71 -4.43 -6.96
N PRO A 84 3.76 -5.76 -6.83
CA PRO A 84 2.56 -6.58 -6.64
C PRO A 84 1.76 -6.14 -5.41
N ALA A 85 0.46 -5.95 -5.61
CA ALA A 85 -0.44 -5.56 -4.53
C ALA A 85 -0.93 -6.77 -3.72
N ARG A 86 -1.09 -6.57 -2.41
CA ARG A 86 -1.84 -7.48 -1.54
C ARG A 86 -3.25 -6.96 -1.36
N TYR A 87 -4.23 -7.84 -1.58
CA TYR A 87 -5.63 -7.57 -1.33
C TYR A 87 -6.02 -7.92 0.12
N ALA A 88 -6.88 -7.11 0.73
CA ALA A 88 -7.45 -7.36 2.04
C ALA A 88 -8.89 -6.86 2.13
N THR A 89 -9.68 -7.48 3.00
CA THR A 89 -11.02 -7.04 3.36
C THR A 89 -11.03 -6.64 4.83
N VAL A 90 -11.57 -5.46 5.14
CA VAL A 90 -11.61 -4.92 6.51
C VAL A 90 -12.98 -4.35 6.85
N VAL A 91 -13.28 -4.29 8.14
CA VAL A 91 -14.40 -3.52 8.70
C VAL A 91 -13.80 -2.18 9.19
N PRO A 92 -14.30 -1.02 8.69
CA PRO A 92 -13.72 0.30 8.99
C PRO A 92 -13.99 0.81 10.41
#